data_AF-A0A920BDT9-F1
#
_entry.id   AF-A0A920BDT9-F1
#
_cell.length_a   1.000
_cell.length_b   1.000
_cell.length_c   1.000
_cell.angle_alpha   90.00
_cell.angle_beta   90.00
_cell.angle_gamma   90.00
#
_symmetry.space_group_name_H-M   'P 1'
#
loop_
_entity.id
_entity.type
_entity.pdbx_description
1 polymer ?
#
loop_
_entity_poly.entity_id
_entity_poly.type
_entity_poly.pdbx_seq_one_letter_code
_entity_poly.pdbx_strand_id
1 'polypeptide(L)'
;MNLIKHENIFSGILLLSFMAIMIPKELQGIELNQYLWKNRIILTFADDEDHPDLIKLKVEMKENNCEILNRDLLHFHFSNDGKTGNETTTNDQSFRILLIGKDGGIKYESNRSVSLIQLFELIDSMPMRQDEMQHDRC
;
A
#
# COMPACT_ATOMS: atom_id res chain seq x y z
N MET A 1 -54.19 41.11 23.95
CA MET A 1 -52.76 41.50 24.01
C MET A 1 -52.24 41.48 22.59
N ASN A 2 -52.07 42.68 22.02
CA ASN A 2 -51.14 43.07 20.94
C ASN A 2 -49.92 42.14 20.81
N LEU A 3 -49.26 41.86 19.68
CA LEU A 3 -49.23 42.25 18.24
C LEU A 3 -48.49 41.04 17.57
N ILE A 4 -48.51 40.75 16.26
CA ILE A 4 -47.77 41.40 15.17
C ILE A 4 -48.14 40.62 13.89
N LYS A 5 -48.57 41.31 12.83
CA LYS A 5 -48.57 40.82 11.44
C LYS A 5 -47.12 40.68 10.96
N HIS A 6 -46.80 39.71 10.11
CA HIS A 6 -46.04 40.02 8.90
C HIS A 6 -46.26 38.96 7.81
N GLU A 7 -46.64 39.49 6.66
CA GLU A 7 -46.80 38.85 5.37
C GLU A 7 -45.44 38.57 4.71
N ASN A 8 -45.47 37.85 3.58
CA ASN A 8 -44.46 37.63 2.51
C ASN A 8 -44.13 36.14 2.35
N ILE A 9 -44.77 35.40 1.42
CA ILE A 9 -44.47 35.38 -0.03
C ILE A 9 -42.97 35.21 -0.29
N PHE A 10 -42.53 33.97 -0.46
CA PHE A 10 -41.47 33.66 -1.42
C PHE A 10 -41.87 32.40 -2.18
N SER A 11 -42.54 32.64 -3.30
CA SER A 11 -42.68 31.72 -4.41
C SER A 11 -41.28 31.36 -4.95
N GLY A 12 -41.09 30.10 -5.31
CA GLY A 12 -40.06 29.68 -6.25
C GLY A 12 -38.84 29.02 -5.63
N ILE A 13 -38.61 27.78 -6.07
CA ILE A 13 -37.34 27.18 -6.52
C ILE A 13 -37.42 25.69 -6.13
N LEU A 14 -37.79 24.81 -7.07
CA LEU A 14 -36.97 24.26 -8.15
C LEU A 14 -36.50 22.85 -7.73
N LEU A 15 -37.05 21.86 -8.43
CA LEU A 15 -36.41 20.62 -8.90
C LEU A 15 -35.29 19.96 -8.08
N LEU A 16 -35.42 18.62 -8.01
CA LEU A 16 -34.31 17.66 -8.06
C LEU A 16 -33.30 17.72 -6.89
N SER A 17 -33.62 17.04 -5.80
CA SER A 17 -32.55 16.47 -4.96
C SER A 17 -33.00 15.18 -4.31
N PHE A 18 -33.15 14.15 -5.14
CA PHE A 18 -32.97 12.77 -4.68
C PHE A 18 -32.25 11.98 -5.77
N MET A 19 -31.21 12.57 -6.34
CA MET A 19 -30.17 11.77 -6.98
C MET A 19 -29.32 11.22 -5.84
N ALA A 20 -29.76 10.08 -5.29
CA ALA A 20 -28.93 9.27 -4.43
C ALA A 20 -27.68 8.94 -5.26
N ILE A 21 -26.57 9.61 -4.95
CA ILE A 21 -25.27 9.28 -5.48
C ILE A 21 -25.02 7.84 -5.04
N MET A 22 -25.14 6.90 -5.98
CA MET A 22 -24.68 5.54 -5.80
C MET A 22 -23.17 5.61 -5.64
N ILE A 23 -22.70 5.72 -4.40
CA ILE A 23 -21.28 5.54 -4.09
C ILE A 23 -21.05 4.03 -4.17
N PRO A 24 -20.31 3.50 -5.16
CA PRO A 24 -19.85 2.12 -5.05
C PRO A 24 -18.91 2.05 -3.83
N LYS A 25 -19.42 1.48 -2.74
CA LYS A 25 -18.57 1.03 -1.63
C LYS A 25 -18.02 -0.34 -2.00
N GLU A 26 -16.74 -0.51 -1.67
CA GLU A 26 -15.94 -1.75 -1.70
C GLU A 26 -15.30 -2.12 -3.04
N LEU A 27 -14.07 -1.62 -3.20
CA LEU A 27 -12.98 -2.42 -3.75
C LEU A 27 -11.93 -2.57 -2.63
N GLN A 28 -12.15 -3.51 -1.71
CA GLN A 28 -11.16 -3.83 -0.67
C GLN A 28 -10.18 -4.86 -1.24
N GLY A 29 -9.17 -4.36 -1.95
CA GLY A 29 -8.07 -5.15 -2.51
C GLY A 29 -7.14 -4.24 -3.30
N ILE A 30 -5.83 -4.40 -3.13
CA ILE A 30 -4.85 -3.66 -3.93
C ILE A 30 -4.85 -4.29 -5.33
N GLU A 31 -5.29 -3.55 -6.35
CA GLU A 31 -5.12 -3.98 -7.73
C GLU A 31 -3.64 -3.81 -8.13
N LEU A 32 -2.88 -4.91 -8.10
CA LEU A 32 -1.43 -4.87 -8.39
C LEU A 32 -1.13 -4.53 -9.86
N ASN A 33 -2.09 -4.73 -10.77
CA ASN A 33 -1.92 -4.48 -12.20
C ASN A 33 -1.54 -3.02 -12.51
N GLN A 34 -2.01 -2.05 -11.71
CA GLN A 34 -1.73 -0.63 -11.93
C GLN A 34 -0.25 -0.26 -11.75
N TYR A 35 0.50 -1.10 -11.04
CA TYR A 35 1.92 -0.93 -10.70
C TYR A 35 2.85 -1.71 -11.63
N LEU A 36 2.31 -2.58 -12.50
CA LEU A 36 3.10 -3.28 -13.51
C LEU A 36 3.85 -2.28 -14.39
N TRP A 37 5.09 -2.61 -14.70
CA TRP A 37 6.05 -1.85 -15.46
C TRP A 37 6.39 -0.46 -14.89
N LYS A 38 5.89 -0.13 -13.69
CA LYS A 38 6.10 1.17 -13.03
C LYS A 38 6.85 1.03 -11.71
N ASN A 39 6.44 0.09 -10.86
CA ASN A 39 6.96 -0.03 -9.50
C ASN A 39 7.41 -1.44 -9.18
N ARG A 40 8.42 -1.54 -8.32
CA ARG A 40 8.75 -2.77 -7.60
C ARG A 40 8.00 -2.72 -6.27
N ILE A 41 7.41 -3.83 -5.86
CA ILE A 41 6.55 -3.85 -4.68
C ILE A 41 7.16 -4.75 -3.61
N ILE A 42 7.37 -4.20 -2.42
CA ILE A 42 7.65 -4.95 -1.21
C ILE A 42 6.30 -5.20 -0.52
N LEU A 43 5.90 -6.47 -0.42
CA LEU A 43 4.74 -6.89 0.36
C LEU A 43 5.22 -7.48 1.68
N THR A 44 4.61 -7.08 2.78
CA THR A 44 4.86 -7.68 4.10
C THR A 44 3.58 -8.17 4.72
N PHE A 45 3.67 -9.30 5.41
CA PHE A 45 2.57 -9.93 6.14
C PHE A 45 3.05 -10.16 7.57
N ALA A 46 2.28 -9.65 8.53
CA ALA A 46 2.50 -9.88 9.95
C ALA A 46 1.18 -9.75 10.70
N ASP A 47 1.04 -10.39 11.85
CA ASP A 47 -0.22 -10.34 12.61
C ASP A 47 -0.46 -8.97 13.25
N ASP A 48 0.60 -8.21 13.53
CA ASP A 48 0.60 -6.91 14.22
C ASP A 48 1.32 -5.82 13.41
N GLU A 49 0.80 -4.58 13.45
CA GLU A 49 1.46 -3.41 12.89
C GLU A 49 2.74 -3.04 13.63
N ASP A 50 2.85 -3.44 14.91
CA ASP A 50 4.02 -3.22 15.76
C ASP A 50 5.03 -4.38 15.70
N HIS A 51 4.90 -5.28 14.71
CA HIS A 51 5.87 -6.35 14.51
C HIS A 51 7.31 -5.79 14.37
N PRO A 52 8.30 -6.28 15.15
CA PRO A 52 9.64 -5.68 15.20
C PRO A 52 10.33 -5.64 13.82
N ASP A 53 10.19 -6.69 13.02
CA ASP A 53 10.72 -6.71 11.65
C ASP A 53 10.03 -5.72 10.71
N LEU A 54 8.72 -5.46 10.88
CA LEU A 54 7.99 -4.47 10.08
C LEU A 54 8.43 -3.05 10.45
N ILE A 55 8.56 -2.77 11.76
CA ILE A 55 9.08 -1.49 12.26
C ILE A 55 10.48 -1.26 11.72
N LYS A 56 11.36 -2.26 11.83
CA LYS A 56 12.73 -2.19 11.31
C LYS A 56 12.76 -1.87 9.82
N LEU A 57 11.98 -2.59 9.01
CA LEU A 57 11.88 -2.32 7.57
C LEU A 57 11.42 -0.88 7.30
N LYS A 58 10.36 -0.41 7.97
CA LYS A 58 9.85 0.96 7.80
C LYS A 58 10.90 2.02 8.15
N VAL A 59 11.69 1.79 9.21
CA VAL A 59 12.81 2.66 9.60
C VAL A 59 13.89 2.65 8.52
N GLU A 60 14.34 1.47 8.08
CA GLU A 60 15.35 1.35 7.01
C GLU A 60 14.88 2.05 5.72
N MET A 61 13.61 1.91 5.34
CA MET A 61 13.05 2.58 4.16
C MET A 61 13.08 4.10 4.30
N LYS A 62 12.71 4.63 5.47
CA LYS A 62 12.71 6.07 5.76
C LYS A 62 14.13 6.65 5.74
N GLU A 63 15.12 5.90 6.22
CA GLU A 63 16.52 6.31 6.20
C GLU A 63 17.14 6.28 4.80
N ASN A 64 16.59 5.46 3.89
CA ASN A 64 17.11 5.24 2.54
C ASN A 64 16.16 5.74 1.43
N ASN A 65 15.47 6.87 1.65
CA ASN A 65 14.45 7.39 0.72
C ASN A 65 14.93 7.55 -0.73
N CYS A 66 16.18 7.95 -0.94
CA CYS A 66 16.72 8.10 -2.29
C CYS A 66 16.83 6.74 -3.01
N GLU A 67 17.37 5.73 -2.34
CA GLU A 67 17.52 4.38 -2.88
C GLU A 67 16.16 3.74 -3.19
N ILE A 68 15.14 4.04 -2.37
CA ILE A 68 13.74 3.67 -2.61
C ILE A 68 13.21 4.34 -3.88
N LEU A 69 13.44 5.65 -4.05
CA LEU A 69 13.00 6.42 -5.20
C LEU A 69 13.64 5.95 -6.51
N ASN A 70 14.94 5.68 -6.49
CA ASN A 70 15.70 5.22 -7.67
C ASN A 70 15.27 3.82 -8.12
N ARG A 71 14.79 2.98 -7.20
CA ARG A 71 14.28 1.64 -7.50
C ARG A 71 12.77 1.59 -7.72
N ASP A 72 12.09 2.74 -7.72
CA ASP A 72 10.63 2.87 -7.81
C ASP A 72 9.90 1.92 -6.85
N LEU A 73 10.41 1.80 -5.62
CA LEU A 73 9.91 0.86 -4.63
C LEU A 73 8.67 1.41 -3.92
N LEU A 74 7.65 0.56 -3.80
CA LEU A 74 6.48 0.77 -2.96
C LEU A 74 6.39 -0.34 -1.92
N HIS A 75 5.93 -0.01 -0.72
CA HIS A 75 5.71 -0.97 0.35
C HIS A 75 4.23 -1.04 0.71
N PHE A 76 3.70 -2.25 0.76
CA PHE A 76 2.38 -2.53 1.30
C PHE A 76 2.50 -3.55 2.43
N HIS A 77 1.74 -3.30 3.48
CA HIS A 77 1.64 -4.19 4.62
C HIS A 77 0.22 -4.72 4.71
N PHE A 78 0.09 -6.03 4.94
CA PHE A 78 -1.16 -6.71 5.19
C PHE A 78 -1.08 -7.37 6.56
N SER A 79 -2.03 -7.04 7.42
CA SER A 79 -2.23 -7.84 8.64
C SER A 79 -2.73 -9.21 8.23
N ASN A 80 -2.12 -10.28 8.75
CA ASN A 80 -2.59 -11.64 8.52
C ASN A 80 -3.96 -11.77 9.22
N ASP A 81 -5.03 -11.86 8.45
CA ASP A 81 -6.38 -12.02 9.00
C ASP A 81 -6.65 -13.46 9.47
N GLY A 82 -5.62 -14.26 9.77
CA GLY A 82 -5.77 -15.66 10.17
C GLY A 82 -6.49 -16.58 9.16
N LYS A 83 -6.90 -16.11 7.96
CA LYS A 83 -7.70 -16.92 7.01
C LYS A 83 -6.88 -17.61 5.93
N THR A 84 -5.58 -17.33 5.82
CA THR A 84 -4.72 -17.91 4.78
C THR A 84 -3.54 -18.63 5.41
N GLY A 85 -3.78 -19.82 5.96
CA GLY A 85 -2.73 -20.72 6.41
C GLY A 85 -3.22 -21.61 7.54
N ASN A 86 -3.18 -22.93 7.33
CA ASN A 86 -3.53 -23.92 8.34
C ASN A 86 -2.89 -23.57 9.69
N GLU A 87 -3.74 -23.47 10.72
CA GLU A 87 -3.34 -23.28 12.09
C GLU A 87 -2.23 -24.26 12.46
N THR A 88 -1.02 -23.74 12.59
CA THR A 88 0.04 -24.43 13.31
C THR A 88 0.49 -23.48 14.39
N THR A 89 0.03 -23.80 15.58
CA THR A 89 0.36 -23.21 16.86
C THR A 89 1.87 -23.13 17.06
N THR A 90 2.47 -21.95 16.85
CA THR A 90 3.72 -21.57 17.49
C THR A 90 3.67 -20.09 17.78
N ASN A 91 4.03 -19.73 19.00
CA ASN A 91 4.04 -18.38 19.58
C ASN A 91 5.09 -17.44 18.94
N ASP A 92 5.46 -17.69 17.68
CA ASP A 92 6.35 -16.85 16.89
C ASP A 92 5.48 -15.87 16.11
N GLN A 93 5.72 -14.58 16.33
CA GLN A 93 5.12 -13.53 15.51
C GLN A 93 5.49 -13.82 14.04
N SER A 94 4.51 -14.22 13.25
CA SER A 94 4.79 -14.68 11.89
C SER A 94 5.09 -13.47 11.01
N PHE A 95 6.23 -13.48 10.32
CA PHE A 95 6.60 -12.42 9.38
C PHE A 95 6.92 -13.03 8.02
N ARG A 96 6.27 -12.52 6.97
CA ARG A 96 6.57 -12.90 5.59
C ARG A 96 6.76 -11.66 4.74
N ILE A 97 7.75 -11.70 3.86
CA ILE A 97 8.08 -10.61 2.94
C ILE A 97 8.24 -11.13 1.52
N LEU A 98 7.64 -10.42 0.56
CA LEU A 98 7.75 -10.68 -0.86
C LEU A 98 8.27 -9.43 -1.58
N LEU A 99 9.17 -9.63 -2.54
CA LEU A 99 9.52 -8.61 -3.54
C LEU A 99 8.89 -9.01 -4.86
N ILE A 100 8.03 -8.15 -5.40
CA ILE A 100 7.45 -8.29 -6.74
C ILE A 100 8.16 -7.29 -7.67
N GLY A 101 8.65 -7.78 -8.80
CA GLY A 101 9.30 -6.97 -9.82
C GLY A 101 8.30 -6.11 -10.61
N LYS A 102 8.82 -5.17 -11.40
CA LYS A 102 8.01 -4.39 -12.35
C LYS A 102 7.29 -5.28 -13.38
N ASP A 103 7.84 -6.44 -13.69
CA ASP A 103 7.22 -7.43 -14.57
C ASP A 103 6.07 -8.23 -13.91
N GLY A 104 5.79 -7.98 -12.62
CA GLY A 104 4.78 -8.70 -11.85
C GLY A 104 5.26 -10.05 -11.30
N GLY A 105 6.49 -10.47 -11.60
CA GLY A 105 7.06 -11.71 -11.09
C GLY A 105 7.53 -11.57 -9.65
N ILE A 106 7.32 -12.60 -8.82
CA ILE A 106 7.93 -12.71 -7.50
C ILE A 106 9.45 -12.91 -7.68
N LYS A 107 10.25 -12.02 -7.08
CA LYS A 107 11.71 -12.00 -7.16
C LYS A 107 12.37 -12.47 -5.86
N TYR A 108 11.69 -12.28 -4.75
CA TYR A 108 12.13 -12.73 -3.43
C TYR A 108 10.91 -13.09 -2.60
N GLU A 109 11.03 -14.13 -1.79
CA GLU A 109 10.05 -14.52 -0.80
C GLU A 109 10.76 -15.15 0.40
N SER A 110 10.39 -14.73 1.61
CA SER A 110 10.94 -15.27 2.86
C SER A 110 9.93 -15.17 3.99
N ASN A 111 9.93 -16.17 4.88
CA ASN A 111 9.21 -16.16 6.17
C ASN A 111 10.08 -15.61 7.32
N ARG A 112 11.10 -14.81 6.97
CA ARG A 112 12.02 -14.13 7.89
C ARG A 112 12.33 -12.75 7.31
N SER A 113 12.69 -11.81 8.18
CA SER A 113 13.14 -10.50 7.73
C SER A 113 14.42 -10.57 6.89
N VAL A 114 14.56 -9.57 6.04
CA VAL A 114 15.70 -9.33 5.16
C VAL A 114 16.02 -7.84 5.27
N SER A 115 17.31 -7.47 5.25
CA SER A 115 17.66 -6.06 5.28
C SER A 115 17.33 -5.40 3.95
N LEU A 116 17.00 -4.12 4.00
CA LEU A 116 16.70 -3.34 2.81
C LEU A 116 17.89 -3.28 1.83
N ILE A 117 19.12 -3.28 2.35
CA ILE A 117 20.36 -3.33 1.54
C ILE A 117 20.41 -4.62 0.72
N GLN A 118 20.10 -5.78 1.31
CA GLN A 118 20.09 -7.04 0.57
C GLN A 118 19.02 -7.05 -0.53
N LEU A 119 17.86 -6.42 -0.29
CA LEU A 119 16.85 -6.24 -1.33
C LEU A 119 17.35 -5.32 -2.45
N PHE A 120 18.09 -4.25 -2.14
CA PHE A 120 18.69 -3.38 -3.15
C PHE A 120 19.72 -4.11 -4.01
N GLU A 121 20.62 -4.87 -3.41
CA GLU A 121 21.61 -5.68 -4.13
C GLU A 121 20.92 -6.69 -5.07
N LEU A 122 19.87 -7.35 -4.58
CA LEU A 122 19.06 -8.24 -5.41
C LEU A 122 18.41 -7.48 -6.57
N ILE A 123 17.81 -6.31 -6.31
CA ILE A 123 17.18 -5.48 -7.35
C ILE A 123 18.20 -5.02 -8.39
N ASP A 124 19.38 -4.58 -7.97
CA ASP A 124 20.45 -4.06 -8.84
C ASP A 124 21.10 -5.17 -9.71
N SER A 125 20.96 -6.43 -9.31
CA SER A 125 21.31 -7.56 -10.16
C SER A 125 20.34 -7.83 -11.32
N MET A 126 19.14 -7.21 -11.32
CA MET A 126 18.11 -7.46 -12.33
C MET A 126 18.39 -6.64 -13.60
N PRO A 127 18.27 -7.23 -14.82
CA PRO A 127 18.62 -6.54 -16.08
C PRO A 127 17.89 -5.19 -16.27
N MET A 128 16.58 -5.16 -16.05
CA MET A 128 15.79 -3.92 -16.15
C MET A 128 16.29 -2.85 -15.18
N ARG A 129 16.74 -3.23 -13.97
CA ARG A 129 17.29 -2.25 -13.02
C ARG A 129 18.62 -1.69 -13.52
N GLN A 130 19.48 -2.51 -14.10
CA GLN A 130 20.76 -2.07 -14.66
C GLN A 130 20.57 -1.01 -15.75
N ASP A 131 19.53 -1.15 -16.58
CA ASP A 131 19.17 -0.16 -17.60
C ASP A 131 18.63 1.16 -17.01
N GLU A 132 18.01 1.10 -15.83
CA GLU A 132 17.42 2.25 -15.13
C GLU A 132 18.48 3.09 -14.38
N MET A 133 19.57 2.49 -13.90
CA MET A 133 20.58 3.15 -13.04
C MET A 133 21.17 4.43 -13.64
N GLN A 134 21.25 4.53 -14.96
CA GLN A 134 21.72 5.74 -15.66
C GLN A 134 20.77 6.95 -15.50
N HIS A 135 19.54 6.71 -15.05
CA HIS A 135 18.47 7.70 -14.86
C HIS A 135 18.11 7.87 -13.38
N ASP A 136 18.97 7.43 -12.46
CA ASP A 136 18.78 7.64 -11.03
C ASP A 136 18.67 9.15 -10.73
N ARG A 137 17.70 9.52 -9.88
CA ARG A 137 17.24 10.90 -9.68
C ARG A 137 17.87 11.57 -8.46
N CYS A 138 18.54 10.76 -7.65
CA CYS A 138 19.49 11.15 -6.63
C CYS A 138 20.58 10.07 -6.61
#